data_AF-A0A0N0KZU6-F1
#
_entry.id   AF-A0A0N0KZU6-F1
#
_cell.length_a   1.000
_cell.length_b   1.000
_cell.length_c   1.000
_cell.angle_alpha   90.00
_cell.angle_beta   90.00
_cell.angle_gamma   90.00
#
_symmetry.space_group_name_H-M   'P 1'
#
loop_
_entity.id
_entity.type
_entity.pdbx_description
1 polymer ?
#
loop_
_entity_poly.entity_id
_entity_poly.type
_entity_poly.pdbx_seq_one_letter_code
_entity_poly.pdbx_strand_id
1 'polypeptide(L)'
;MLITPVKADALSIVVVMQSTEGIEDAVALGVGDPSVLIGMEPFCGCDACDSGSDNLLTAIDDLFTGIMNGEFLYAEGKDWKLTVGVNGWSASGSQDFDSLIDKARAGTSIGRLMITGDPWFT
;
A
#
# COMPACT_ATOMS: atom_id res chain seq x y z
N MET A 1 -4.19 -10.40 -11.19
CA MET A 1 -3.01 -11.28 -11.14
C MET A 1 -2.50 -11.35 -9.72
N LEU A 2 -2.29 -12.55 -9.15
CA LEU A 2 -1.65 -12.73 -7.85
C LEU A 2 -0.15 -12.98 -8.06
N ILE A 3 0.69 -12.26 -7.32
CA ILE A 3 2.14 -12.41 -7.31
C ILE A 3 2.53 -12.88 -5.90
N THR A 4 3.08 -14.10 -5.83
CA THR A 4 3.39 -14.77 -4.56
C THR A 4 4.90 -14.87 -4.38
N PRO A 5 5.45 -14.40 -3.25
CA PRO A 5 6.86 -14.57 -2.95
C PRO A 5 7.19 -16.03 -2.64
N VAL A 6 8.45 -16.40 -2.87
CA VAL A 6 8.97 -17.73 -2.50
C VAL A 6 9.23 -17.83 -0.99
N LYS A 7 9.56 -16.70 -0.36
CA LYS A 7 9.89 -16.64 1.07
C LYS A 7 8.61 -16.71 1.91
N ALA A 8 8.65 -17.53 2.97
CA ALA A 8 7.60 -17.53 3.98
C ALA A 8 7.48 -16.14 4.64
N ASP A 9 6.27 -15.79 5.07
CA ASP A 9 5.94 -14.54 5.79
C ASP A 9 6.14 -13.24 4.99
N ALA A 10 6.58 -13.33 3.73
CA ALA A 10 6.55 -12.22 2.79
C ALA A 10 5.12 -12.03 2.22
N LEU A 11 4.70 -10.78 2.06
CA LEU A 11 3.35 -10.46 1.57
C LEU A 11 3.21 -10.77 0.09
N SER A 12 2.12 -11.46 -0.28
CA SER A 12 1.69 -11.55 -1.68
C SER A 12 1.02 -10.26 -2.15
N ILE A 13 1.17 -9.95 -3.44
CA ILE A 13 0.59 -8.76 -4.08
C ILE A 13 -0.48 -9.20 -5.07
N VAL A 14 -1.65 -8.60 -4.98
CA VAL A 14 -2.72 -8.71 -5.98
C VAL A 14 -2.67 -7.47 -6.86
N VAL A 15 -2.45 -7.67 -8.15
CA VAL A 15 -2.47 -6.60 -9.16
C VAL A 15 -3.73 -6.73 -9.98
N VAL A 16 -4.51 -5.66 -10.08
CA VAL A 16 -5.75 -5.64 -10.88
C VAL A 16 -5.77 -4.42 -11.78
N MET A 17 -6.35 -4.61 -12.97
CA MET A 17 -6.80 -3.50 -13.81
C MET A 17 -8.22 -3.16 -13.40
N GLN A 18 -8.52 -1.88 -13.23
CA GLN A 18 -9.88 -1.40 -12.95
C GLN A 18 -10.14 -0.06 -13.61
N SER A 19 -11.42 0.32 -13.67
CA SER A 19 -11.83 1.62 -14.16
C SER A 19 -12.06 2.60 -13.01
N THR A 20 -11.63 3.85 -13.17
CA THR A 20 -11.91 4.95 -12.23
C THR A 20 -12.14 6.25 -12.99
N GLU A 21 -13.16 7.03 -12.63
CA GLU A 21 -13.40 8.38 -13.18
C GLU A 21 -13.26 8.52 -14.72
N GLY A 22 -13.69 7.50 -15.49
CA GLY A 22 -13.60 7.50 -16.96
C GLY A 22 -12.28 7.00 -17.54
N ILE A 23 -11.34 6.58 -16.69
CA ILE A 23 -10.12 5.86 -17.05
C ILE A 23 -10.40 4.37 -16.95
N GLU A 24 -10.13 3.62 -18.02
CA GLU A 24 -10.43 2.17 -18.08
C GLU A 24 -9.25 1.30 -17.60
N ASP A 25 -8.04 1.85 -17.61
CA ASP A 25 -6.79 1.12 -17.42
C ASP A 25 -6.03 1.52 -16.14
N ALA A 26 -6.74 1.78 -15.03
CA ALA A 26 -6.08 2.05 -13.76
C ALA A 26 -5.50 0.77 -13.16
N VAL A 27 -4.24 0.83 -12.73
CA VAL A 27 -3.53 -0.27 -12.08
C VAL A 27 -3.69 -0.13 -10.58
N ALA A 28 -4.25 -1.15 -9.94
CA ALA A 28 -4.43 -1.20 -8.50
C ALA A 28 -3.69 -2.36 -7.86
N LEU A 29 -3.12 -2.08 -6.70
CA LEU A 29 -2.40 -3.06 -5.89
C LEU A 29 -3.18 -3.32 -4.61
N GLY A 30 -3.29 -4.60 -4.24
CA GLY A 30 -3.79 -5.03 -2.94
C GLY A 30 -2.88 -6.05 -2.29
N VAL A 31 -2.99 -6.17 -0.96
CA VAL A 31 -2.19 -7.10 -0.14
C VAL A 31 -3.05 -7.73 0.96
N GLY A 32 -2.60 -8.88 1.45
CA GLY A 32 -3.28 -9.62 2.52
C GLY A 32 -4.45 -10.49 2.03
N ASP A 33 -5.04 -11.22 2.98
CA ASP A 33 -6.20 -12.08 2.78
C ASP A 33 -7.21 -11.90 3.94
N PRO A 34 -8.38 -11.25 3.70
CA PRO A 34 -8.83 -10.69 2.43
C PRO A 34 -7.99 -9.49 1.99
N SER A 35 -7.83 -9.32 0.67
CA SER A 35 -6.95 -8.27 0.12
C SER A 35 -7.49 -6.86 0.37
N VAL A 36 -6.60 -5.99 0.83
CA VAL A 36 -6.85 -4.55 1.01
C VAL A 36 -6.22 -3.80 -0.14
N LEU A 37 -6.98 -2.90 -0.78
CA LEU A 37 -6.44 -1.96 -1.78
C LEU A 37 -5.50 -0.97 -1.08
N ILE A 38 -4.24 -0.96 -1.50
CA ILE A 38 -3.20 -0.11 -0.91
C ILE A 38 -2.88 1.12 -1.75
N GLY A 39 -3.12 1.04 -3.05
CA GLY A 39 -2.90 2.15 -3.99
C GLY A 39 -3.43 1.82 -5.37
N MET A 40 -3.68 2.86 -6.15
CA MET A 40 -4.15 2.77 -7.52
C MET A 40 -3.66 3.98 -8.30
N GLU A 41 -3.13 3.75 -9.50
CA GLU A 41 -2.79 4.83 -10.42
C GLU A 41 -3.42 4.62 -11.81
N PRO A 42 -3.89 5.71 -12.45
CA PRO A 42 -4.10 7.03 -11.86
C PRO A 42 -5.22 7.00 -10.80
N PHE A 43 -5.07 7.76 -9.72
CA PHE A 43 -6.06 7.80 -8.64
C PHE A 43 -7.31 8.65 -8.98
N CYS A 44 -7.24 9.50 -10.01
CA CYS A 44 -8.31 10.36 -10.52
C CYS A 44 -8.21 10.54 -12.04
N GLY A 45 -9.34 10.86 -12.67
CA GLY A 45 -9.49 11.01 -14.12
C GLY A 45 -9.59 12.45 -14.62
N CYS A 46 -9.33 13.45 -13.79
CA CYS A 46 -9.42 14.84 -14.19
C CYS A 46 -8.09 15.39 -14.75
N ASP A 47 -8.16 16.41 -15.62
CA ASP A 47 -6.97 17.06 -16.21
C ASP A 47 -5.98 17.60 -15.16
N ALA A 48 -6.47 17.99 -13.97
CA ALA A 48 -5.61 18.47 -12.89
C ALA A 48 -4.74 17.37 -12.25
N CYS A 49 -5.06 16.10 -12.52
CA CYS A 49 -4.34 14.93 -12.03
C CYS A 49 -3.31 14.38 -13.03
N ASP A 50 -3.19 14.98 -14.23
CA ASP A 50 -2.22 14.56 -15.22
C ASP A 50 -0.83 15.10 -14.88
N SER A 51 -0.16 14.36 -14.00
CA SER A 51 1.25 14.60 -13.66
C SER A 51 2.23 13.95 -14.65
N GLY A 52 1.73 13.30 -15.70
CA GLY A 52 2.53 12.52 -16.65
C GLY A 52 2.86 11.10 -16.17
N SER A 53 3.13 10.20 -17.13
CA SER A 53 3.31 8.77 -16.90
C SER A 53 4.46 8.43 -15.95
N ASP A 54 5.54 9.22 -15.95
CA ASP A 54 6.72 8.94 -15.13
C ASP A 54 6.40 8.99 -13.64
N ASN A 55 5.54 9.93 -13.23
CA ASN A 55 5.08 10.03 -11.85
C ASN A 55 4.16 8.87 -11.46
N LEU A 56 3.27 8.44 -12.37
CA LEU A 56 2.37 7.30 -12.14
C LEU A 56 3.17 5.99 -12.00
N LEU A 57 4.16 5.77 -12.87
CA LEU A 57 5.03 4.59 -12.80
C LEU A 57 5.86 4.59 -11.53
N THR A 58 6.42 5.74 -11.15
CA THR A 58 7.17 5.87 -9.89
C THR A 58 6.29 5.53 -8.68
N ALA A 59 5.04 6.02 -8.64
CA ALA A 59 4.11 5.71 -7.56
C ALA A 59 3.78 4.22 -7.46
N ILE A 60 3.60 3.54 -8.61
CA ILE A 60 3.42 2.08 -8.64
C ILE A 60 4.68 1.35 -8.18
N ASP A 61 5.86 1.76 -8.65
CA ASP A 61 7.15 1.15 -8.28
C ASP A 61 7.43 1.30 -6.78
N ASP A 62 7.09 2.44 -6.18
CA ASP A 62 7.23 2.69 -4.75
C ASP A 62 6.35 1.74 -3.92
N LEU A 63 5.12 1.48 -4.37
CA LEU A 63 4.22 0.53 -3.70
C LEU A 63 4.79 -0.89 -3.76
N PHE A 64 5.25 -1.34 -4.94
CA PHE A 64 5.90 -2.65 -5.07
C PHE A 64 7.15 -2.73 -4.19
N THR A 65 8.01 -1.73 -4.25
CA THR A 65 9.30 -1.71 -3.54
C THR A 65 9.11 -1.76 -2.03
N GLY A 66 8.15 -1.02 -1.47
CA GLY A 66 7.88 -1.05 -0.03
C GLY A 66 7.47 -2.44 0.46
N ILE A 67 6.67 -3.15 -0.32
CA ILE A 67 6.24 -4.51 0.00
C ILE A 67 7.41 -5.49 -0.13
N MET A 68 8.15 -5.41 -1.24
CA MET A 68 9.27 -6.32 -1.51
C MET A 68 10.42 -6.14 -0.52
N ASN A 69 10.64 -4.92 -0.02
CA ASN A 69 11.67 -4.63 0.98
C ASN A 69 11.23 -4.92 2.41
N GLY A 70 9.97 -5.31 2.65
CA GLY A 70 9.43 -5.53 3.99
C GLY A 70 9.25 -4.24 4.81
N GLU A 71 9.24 -3.08 4.17
CA GLU A 71 9.01 -1.79 4.82
C GLU A 71 7.52 -1.42 4.90
N PHE A 72 6.70 -2.13 4.12
CA PHE A 72 5.27 -1.91 4.03
C PHE A 72 4.57 -2.19 5.36
N LEU A 73 3.78 -1.21 5.80
CA LEU A 73 2.84 -1.36 6.90
C LEU A 73 1.51 -0.76 6.47
N TYR A 74 0.45 -1.56 6.54
CA TYR A 74 -0.91 -1.07 6.53
C TYR A 74 -1.55 -1.30 7.89
N ALA A 75 -2.26 -0.31 8.40
CA ALA A 75 -3.12 -0.49 9.55
C ALA A 75 -4.38 0.33 9.42
N GLU A 76 -5.48 -0.19 9.96
CA GLU A 76 -6.70 0.59 10.09
C GLU A 76 -7.38 0.36 11.43
N GLY A 77 -8.03 1.41 11.92
CA GLY A 77 -8.92 1.38 13.08
C GLY A 77 -10.37 1.53 12.67
N LYS A 78 -11.18 2.05 13.59
CA LYS A 78 -12.60 2.33 13.32
C LYS A 78 -12.78 3.44 12.28
N ASP A 79 -12.06 4.54 12.47
CA ASP A 79 -12.24 5.80 11.74
C ASP A 79 -10.89 6.37 11.23
N TRP A 80 -9.86 5.52 11.13
CA TRP A 80 -8.53 5.90 10.65
C TRP A 80 -7.89 4.79 9.82
N LYS A 81 -7.02 5.19 8.90
CA LYS A 81 -6.18 4.30 8.08
C LYS A 81 -4.78 4.87 8.01
N LEU A 82 -3.79 4.00 7.95
CA LEU A 82 -2.38 4.31 7.85
C LEU A 82 -1.75 3.37 6.82
N THR A 83 -0.99 3.95 5.89
CA THR A 83 -0.11 3.22 4.98
C THR A 83 1.29 3.79 5.11
N VAL A 84 2.28 2.93 5.32
CA VAL A 84 3.70 3.27 5.31
C VAL A 84 4.34 2.57 4.12
N GLY A 85 5.14 3.31 3.36
CA GLY A 85 5.92 2.80 2.23
C GLY A 85 7.33 3.40 2.22
N VAL A 86 8.03 3.25 1.09
CA VAL A 86 9.43 3.65 0.93
C VAL A 86 9.67 5.16 1.10
N ASN A 87 8.66 5.98 0.76
CA ASN A 87 8.75 7.43 0.76
C ASN A 87 8.03 8.09 1.94
N GLY A 88 7.82 7.35 3.04
CA GLY A 88 7.18 7.84 4.25
C GLY A 88 5.80 7.21 4.49
N TRP A 89 4.87 7.98 5.04
CA TRP A 89 3.54 7.48 5.39
C TRP A 89 2.43 8.41 4.95
N SER A 90 1.27 7.82 4.66
CA SER A 90 0.01 8.53 4.42
C SER A 90 -1.07 7.97 5.35
N ALA A 91 -1.97 8.85 5.79
CA ALA A 91 -3.04 8.45 6.69
C ALA A 91 -4.31 9.26 6.48
N SER A 92 -5.42 8.72 6.98
CA SER A 92 -6.70 9.40 7.09
C SER A 92 -7.26 9.23 8.49
N GLY A 93 -8.10 10.17 8.93
CA GLY A 93 -8.58 10.25 10.31
C GLY A 93 -7.63 11.03 11.22
N SER A 94 -7.85 10.93 12.53
CA SER A 94 -7.05 11.65 13.54
C SER A 94 -6.54 10.68 14.59
N GLN A 95 -5.22 10.49 14.64
CA GLN A 95 -4.46 9.68 15.59
C GLN A 95 -3.05 10.27 15.73
N ASP A 96 -2.30 9.80 16.73
CA ASP A 96 -0.85 9.96 16.80
C ASP A 96 -0.18 8.88 15.92
N PHE A 97 -0.08 9.16 14.62
CA PHE A 97 0.38 8.18 13.63
C PHE A 97 1.86 7.82 13.80
N ASP A 98 2.72 8.77 14.16
CA ASP A 98 4.13 8.48 14.43
C ASP A 98 4.27 7.50 15.61
N SER A 99 3.52 7.70 16.70
CA SER A 99 3.49 6.74 17.81
C SER A 99 2.95 5.35 17.40
N LEU A 100 1.98 5.30 16.50
CA LEU A 100 1.46 4.03 15.99
C LEU A 100 2.48 3.30 15.13
N ILE A 101 3.23 4.02 14.28
CA ILE A 101 4.30 3.46 13.46
C ILE A 101 5.40 2.87 14.36
N ASP A 102 5.84 3.62 15.37
CA ASP A 102 6.86 3.14 16.32
C ASP A 102 6.42 1.87 17.04
N LYS A 103 5.16 1.81 17.48
CA LYS A 103 4.57 0.61 18.11
C LYS A 103 4.56 -0.58 17.15
N ALA A 104 4.11 -0.38 15.91
CA ALA A 104 4.08 -1.42 14.90
C ALA A 104 5.49 -1.94 14.58
N ARG A 105 6.48 -1.05 14.43
CA ARG A 105 7.89 -1.41 14.21
C ARG A 105 8.51 -2.12 15.42
N ALA A 106 8.03 -1.86 16.62
CA ALA A 106 8.39 -2.61 17.83
C ALA A 106 7.66 -3.96 17.96
N GLY A 107 6.88 -4.38 16.96
CA GLY A 107 6.14 -5.64 16.94
C GLY A 107 4.80 -5.62 17.68
N THR A 108 4.30 -4.43 18.05
CA THR A 108 2.99 -4.29 18.69
C THR A 108 1.90 -4.18 17.62
N SER A 109 0.91 -5.06 17.65
CA SER A 109 -0.26 -4.96 16.79
C SER A 109 -1.05 -3.67 17.07
N ILE A 110 -1.40 -2.94 16.02
CA ILE A 110 -2.19 -1.70 16.09
C ILE A 110 -3.50 -1.82 15.31
N GLY A 111 -4.50 -1.00 15.67
CA GLY A 111 -5.78 -0.96 14.97
C GLY A 111 -6.62 -2.23 15.10
N ARG A 112 -7.61 -2.36 14.22
CA ARG A 112 -8.43 -3.58 14.05
C ARG A 112 -7.83 -4.55 13.03
N LEU A 113 -7.02 -4.02 12.11
CA LEU A 113 -6.32 -4.77 11.08
C LEU A 113 -4.93 -4.15 10.93
N MET A 114 -3.92 -5.01 10.91
CA MET A 114 -2.54 -4.64 10.63
C MET A 114 -1.97 -5.66 9.64
N ILE A 115 -1.36 -5.17 8.57
CA ILE A 115 -0.72 -5.97 7.54
C ILE A 115 0.73 -5.49 7.42
N THR A 116 1.64 -6.42 7.59
CA THR A 116 3.09 -6.27 7.40
C THR A 116 3.62 -7.59 6.86
N GLY A 117 4.85 -7.60 6.34
CA GLY A 117 5.52 -8.85 6.01
C GLY A 117 6.99 -8.68 5.77
N ASP A 118 7.65 -9.82 5.71
CA ASP A 118 9.09 -9.89 5.55
C ASP A 118 9.55 -9.46 4.15
N PRO A 119 10.80 -8.98 4.01
CA PRO A 119 11.39 -8.72 2.70
C PRO A 119 11.40 -9.99 1.84
N TRP A 120 11.09 -9.83 0.55
CA TRP A 120 11.06 -10.90 -0.45
C TRP A 120 12.46 -11.50 -0.72
N PHE A 121 13.50 -10.71 -0.48
CA PHE A 121 14.89 -11.06 -0.71
C PHE A 121 15.73 -10.79 0.53
N THR A 122 16.81 -11.56 0.67
CA THR A 122 17.86 -11.42 1.69
C THR A 122 19.20 -11.69 1.05
#